data_AF-A0A0F5PJI0-F1
#
_entry.id   AF-A0A0F5PJI0-F1
#
_cell.length_a   1.000
_cell.length_b   1.000
_cell.length_c   1.000
_cell.angle_alpha   90.00
_cell.angle_beta   90.00
_cell.angle_gamma   90.00
#
_symmetry.space_group_name_H-M   'P 1'
#
loop_
_entity.id
_entity.type
_entity.pdbx_description
1 polymer ?
#
loop_
_entity_poly.entity_id
_entity_poly.type
_entity_poly.pdbx_seq_one_letter_code
_entity_poly.pdbx_strand_id
1 'polypeptide(L)'
;MALLISLIALGETAEKIKESVEQIGELVFEYVGKLDGEKIKDVFYSASRVPSDVLVVDLKALDEKEAVSALQSFRIARPNTRVAVIVHDRKPGDILVSSIVSLGIYDITAGDKDTDWGEAVKKALLSPPAAYTQAARWHTGVLDISLQAEEKRKEPSKEVERAKKQIEGIVKFLGESYRCTDLNEGLLKIEQLLVKEVLYEQDY
;
A
#
# COMPACT_ATOMS: atom_id res chain seq x y z
N MET A 1 12.72 -19.94 -25.77
CA MET A 1 12.64 -20.49 -24.40
C MET A 1 11.18 -20.56 -24.03
N ALA A 2 10.77 -21.64 -23.35
CA ALA A 2 9.43 -21.71 -22.76
C ALA A 2 9.33 -20.66 -21.64
N LEU A 3 8.16 -20.06 -21.45
CA LEU A 3 7.91 -19.06 -20.42
C LEU A 3 7.95 -19.73 -19.03
N LEU A 4 8.76 -19.25 -18.10
CA LEU A 4 8.79 -19.76 -16.72
C LEU A 4 7.78 -19.01 -15.85
N ILE A 5 6.83 -19.74 -15.28
CA ILE A 5 5.65 -19.18 -14.63
C ILE A 5 5.62 -19.55 -13.15
N SER A 6 5.49 -18.55 -12.28
CA SER A 6 5.12 -18.75 -10.88
C SER A 6 3.64 -18.45 -10.70
N LEU A 7 2.91 -19.28 -9.95
CA LEU A 7 1.48 -19.10 -9.68
C LEU A 7 1.20 -19.07 -8.19
N ILE A 8 0.46 -18.05 -7.73
CA ILE A 8 -0.15 -17.99 -6.41
C ILE A 8 -1.65 -17.76 -6.63
N ALA A 9 -2.49 -18.76 -6.38
CA ALA A 9 -3.91 -18.68 -6.68
C ALA A 9 -4.81 -19.43 -5.68
N LEU A 10 -6.12 -19.18 -5.72
CA LEU A 10 -7.08 -19.80 -4.81
C LEU A 10 -7.91 -20.88 -5.51
N GLY A 11 -7.88 -22.10 -4.96
CA GLY A 11 -8.84 -23.17 -5.26
C GLY A 11 -9.01 -23.45 -6.76
N GLU A 12 -10.26 -23.54 -7.22
CA GLU A 12 -10.61 -23.86 -8.61
C GLU A 12 -10.05 -22.87 -9.65
N THR A 13 -9.83 -21.60 -9.26
CA THR A 13 -9.20 -20.62 -10.14
C THR A 13 -7.78 -21.06 -10.51
N ALA A 14 -7.03 -21.64 -9.55
CA ALA A 14 -5.67 -22.11 -9.79
C ALA A 14 -5.64 -23.25 -10.82
N GLU A 15 -6.55 -24.22 -10.72
CA GLU A 15 -6.60 -25.37 -11.62
C GLU A 15 -6.87 -24.93 -13.08
N LYS A 16 -7.86 -24.06 -13.29
CA LYS A 16 -8.16 -23.51 -14.63
C LYS A 16 -6.98 -22.75 -15.23
N ILE A 17 -6.25 -22.00 -14.40
CA ILE A 17 -5.05 -21.28 -14.83
C ILE A 17 -3.96 -22.26 -15.22
N LYS A 18 -3.68 -23.27 -14.38
CA LYS A 18 -2.66 -24.31 -14.64
C LYS A 18 -2.82 -24.96 -16.00
N GLU A 19 -4.01 -25.51 -16.27
CA GLU A 19 -4.33 -26.16 -17.55
C GLU A 19 -4.06 -25.26 -18.77
N SER A 20 -4.26 -23.95 -18.61
CA SER A 20 -4.10 -22.97 -19.67
C SER A 20 -2.64 -22.51 -19.83
N VAL A 21 -1.90 -22.34 -18.73
CA VAL A 21 -0.54 -21.82 -18.76
C VAL A 21 0.50 -22.89 -19.12
N GLU A 22 0.24 -24.16 -18.84
CA GLU A 22 1.08 -25.30 -19.28
C GLU A 22 1.17 -25.41 -20.81
N GLN A 23 0.21 -24.83 -21.54
CA GLN A 23 0.23 -24.79 -23.00
C GLN A 23 1.21 -23.76 -23.58
N ILE A 24 1.66 -22.80 -22.76
CA ILE A 24 2.50 -21.67 -23.20
C ILE A 24 3.81 -21.55 -22.43
N GLY A 25 3.99 -22.34 -21.37
CA GLY A 25 5.14 -22.24 -20.48
C GLY A 25 5.24 -23.40 -19.49
N GLU A 26 6.22 -23.29 -18.60
CA GLU A 26 6.51 -24.25 -17.54
C GLU A 26 6.20 -23.62 -16.19
N LEU A 27 5.42 -24.31 -15.37
CA LEU A 27 5.11 -23.90 -14.00
C LEU A 27 6.28 -24.27 -13.09
N VAL A 28 7.03 -23.27 -12.63
CA VAL A 28 8.27 -23.47 -11.83
C VAL A 28 8.06 -23.25 -10.34
N PHE A 29 6.98 -22.54 -9.97
CA PHE A 29 6.58 -22.34 -8.60
C PHE A 29 5.07 -22.30 -8.51
N GLU A 30 4.53 -22.89 -7.46
CA GLU A 30 3.10 -22.94 -7.22
C GLU A 30 2.77 -22.80 -5.74
N TYR A 31 1.74 -22.00 -5.47
CA TYR A 31 0.99 -22.05 -4.23
C TYR A 31 -0.52 -21.98 -4.52
N VAL A 32 -1.27 -22.97 -4.02
CA VAL A 32 -2.73 -23.00 -4.08
C VAL A 32 -3.32 -22.93 -2.69
N GLY A 33 -4.04 -21.85 -2.38
CA GLY A 33 -4.69 -21.67 -1.08
C GLY A 33 -4.84 -20.22 -0.66
N LYS A 34 -5.44 -20.01 0.50
CA LYS A 34 -5.51 -18.69 1.14
C LYS A 34 -4.25 -18.42 1.97
N LEU A 35 -3.68 -17.24 1.79
CA LEU A 35 -2.51 -16.74 2.51
C LEU A 35 -2.92 -15.63 3.47
N ASP A 36 -2.55 -15.81 4.74
CA ASP A 36 -2.73 -14.85 5.82
C ASP A 36 -1.49 -14.83 6.75
N GLY A 37 -1.28 -13.69 7.41
CA GLY A 37 -0.24 -13.52 8.43
C GLY A 37 1.16 -13.85 7.92
N GLU A 38 1.92 -14.62 8.70
CA GLU A 38 3.32 -14.95 8.35
C GLU A 38 3.43 -15.77 7.05
N LYS A 39 2.42 -16.58 6.72
CA LYS A 39 2.45 -17.46 5.54
C LYS A 39 2.57 -16.69 4.23
N ILE A 40 1.97 -15.50 4.13
CA ILE A 40 2.05 -14.70 2.90
C ILE A 40 3.51 -14.31 2.62
N LYS A 41 4.26 -13.92 3.65
CA LYS A 41 5.66 -13.51 3.52
C LYS A 41 6.54 -14.69 3.12
N ASP A 42 6.34 -15.85 3.74
CA ASP A 42 7.11 -17.05 3.46
C ASP A 42 6.91 -17.56 2.02
N VAL A 43 5.67 -17.52 1.52
CA VAL A 43 5.34 -17.94 0.16
C VAL A 43 5.92 -16.98 -0.87
N PHE A 44 5.77 -15.67 -0.68
CA PHE A 44 6.37 -14.69 -1.60
C PHE A 44 7.92 -14.71 -1.53
N TYR A 45 8.50 -14.93 -0.35
CA TYR A 45 9.94 -15.15 -0.22
C TYR A 45 10.38 -16.39 -1.00
N SER A 46 9.67 -17.51 -0.86
CA SER A 46 9.96 -18.75 -1.59
C SER A 46 9.84 -18.55 -3.11
N ALA A 47 8.76 -17.93 -3.57
CA ALA A 47 8.55 -17.58 -4.98
C ALA A 47 9.71 -16.70 -5.51
N SER A 48 10.18 -15.74 -4.72
CA SER A 48 11.29 -14.87 -5.12
C SER A 48 12.62 -15.59 -5.27
N ARG A 49 12.80 -16.81 -4.73
CA ARG A 49 14.03 -17.60 -4.90
C ARG A 49 14.02 -18.44 -6.17
N VAL A 50 12.85 -18.67 -6.76
CA VAL A 50 12.70 -19.40 -8.02
C VAL A 50 12.78 -18.43 -9.20
N PRO A 51 13.70 -18.62 -10.15
CA PRO A 51 13.72 -17.84 -11.39
C PRO A 51 12.41 -18.05 -12.17
N SER A 52 11.69 -16.97 -12.42
CA SER A 52 10.49 -16.96 -13.26
C SER A 52 10.43 -15.69 -14.11
N ASP A 53 9.90 -15.83 -15.32
CA ASP A 53 9.66 -14.72 -16.24
C ASP A 53 8.43 -13.93 -15.80
N VAL A 54 7.42 -14.62 -15.26
CA VAL A 54 6.19 -14.03 -14.75
C VAL A 54 5.73 -14.66 -13.44
N LEU A 55 5.25 -13.82 -12.53
CA LEU A 55 4.46 -14.21 -11.37
C LEU A 55 2.99 -13.86 -11.64
N VAL A 56 2.12 -14.87 -11.61
CA VAL A 56 0.66 -14.71 -11.65
C VAL A 56 0.12 -14.80 -10.23
N VAL A 57 -0.65 -13.79 -9.80
CA VAL A 57 -1.20 -13.70 -8.44
C VAL A 57 -2.69 -13.45 -8.47
N ASP A 58 -3.47 -14.34 -7.86
CA ASP A 58 -4.87 -14.09 -7.53
C ASP A 58 -5.00 -13.32 -6.22
N LEU A 59 -5.60 -12.12 -6.28
CA LEU A 59 -5.84 -11.34 -5.06
C LEU A 59 -6.79 -12.01 -4.08
N LYS A 60 -7.69 -12.91 -4.53
CA LYS A 60 -8.51 -13.69 -3.60
C LYS A 60 -7.68 -14.66 -2.76
N ALA A 61 -6.49 -15.06 -3.23
CA ALA A 61 -5.56 -15.88 -2.47
C ALA A 61 -4.86 -15.11 -1.34
N LEU A 62 -4.90 -13.77 -1.31
CA LEU A 62 -4.15 -12.95 -0.36
C LEU A 62 -5.04 -12.31 0.71
N ASP A 63 -4.54 -12.12 1.92
CA ASP A 63 -5.08 -11.11 2.84
C ASP A 63 -4.84 -9.72 2.26
N GLU A 64 -5.90 -8.92 2.10
CA GLU A 64 -5.84 -7.58 1.52
C GLU A 64 -4.92 -6.65 2.31
N LYS A 65 -4.84 -6.81 3.63
CA LYS A 65 -4.00 -5.96 4.49
C LYS A 65 -2.51 -6.16 4.23
N GLU A 66 -2.12 -7.33 3.76
CA GLU A 66 -0.72 -7.71 3.57
C GLU A 66 -0.33 -7.84 2.09
N ALA A 67 -1.32 -7.93 1.19
CA ALA A 67 -1.11 -8.11 -0.25
C ALA A 67 -0.14 -7.10 -0.85
N VAL A 68 -0.29 -5.80 -0.54
CA VAL A 68 0.58 -4.74 -1.07
C VAL A 68 2.03 -4.93 -0.58
N SER A 69 2.22 -5.20 0.71
CA SER A 69 3.54 -5.39 1.31
C SER A 69 4.25 -6.65 0.76
N ALA A 70 3.49 -7.73 0.56
CA ALA A 70 4.00 -8.97 -0.01
C ALA A 70 4.45 -8.77 -1.48
N LEU A 71 3.60 -8.14 -2.30
CA LEU A 71 3.92 -7.81 -3.69
C LEU A 71 5.10 -6.84 -3.80
N GLN A 72 5.17 -5.84 -2.91
CA GLN A 72 6.30 -4.91 -2.85
C GLN A 72 7.61 -5.64 -2.54
N SER A 73 7.60 -6.53 -1.53
CA SER A 73 8.78 -7.31 -1.15
C SER A 73 9.26 -8.19 -2.30
N PHE A 74 8.33 -8.84 -3.00
CA PHE A 74 8.67 -9.63 -4.20
C PHE A 74 9.24 -8.75 -5.32
N ARG A 75 8.63 -7.59 -5.60
CA ARG A 75 9.12 -6.65 -6.62
C ARG A 75 10.53 -6.16 -6.31
N ILE A 76 10.86 -5.91 -5.04
CA ILE A 76 12.22 -5.54 -4.62
C ILE A 76 13.21 -6.67 -4.92
N ALA A 77 12.85 -7.92 -4.59
CA ALA A 77 13.70 -9.08 -4.83
C ALA A 77 13.83 -9.45 -6.32
N ARG A 78 12.78 -9.17 -7.12
CA ARG A 78 12.65 -9.52 -8.54
C ARG A 78 12.16 -8.32 -9.35
N PRO A 79 12.98 -7.26 -9.51
CA PRO A 79 12.55 -6.02 -10.18
C PRO A 79 12.09 -6.24 -11.61
N ASN A 80 12.72 -7.18 -12.32
CA ASN A 80 12.50 -7.43 -13.75
C ASN A 80 11.47 -8.54 -14.04
N THR A 81 11.03 -9.30 -13.04
CA THR A 81 10.01 -10.35 -13.26
C THR A 81 8.66 -9.69 -13.53
N ARG A 82 7.98 -10.07 -14.61
CA ARG A 82 6.62 -9.57 -14.89
C ARG A 82 5.69 -10.02 -13.76
N VAL A 83 4.78 -9.15 -13.31
CA VAL A 83 3.76 -9.55 -12.30
C VAL A 83 2.40 -9.29 -12.92
N ALA A 84 1.60 -10.35 -13.04
CA ALA A 84 0.23 -10.31 -13.52
C ALA A 84 -0.72 -10.61 -12.36
N VAL A 85 -1.68 -9.72 -12.13
CA VAL A 85 -2.60 -9.79 -11.00
C VAL A 85 -4.01 -10.06 -11.49
N ILE A 86 -4.66 -11.02 -10.84
CA ILE A 86 -6.05 -11.41 -11.10
C ILE A 86 -6.93 -10.73 -10.05
N VAL A 87 -7.97 -10.07 -10.52
CA VAL A 87 -8.85 -9.25 -9.70
C VAL A 87 -10.30 -9.62 -9.94
N HIS A 88 -10.92 -10.16 -8.90
CA HIS A 88 -12.32 -10.57 -8.95
C HIS A 88 -13.26 -9.46 -8.45
N ASP A 89 -14.30 -9.17 -9.22
CA ASP A 89 -15.45 -8.37 -8.79
C ASP A 89 -15.10 -6.93 -8.31
N ARG A 90 -13.92 -6.40 -8.68
CA ARG A 90 -13.50 -5.03 -8.34
C ARG A 90 -13.71 -4.05 -9.48
N LYS A 91 -13.79 -2.77 -9.12
CA LYS A 91 -14.00 -1.67 -10.06
C LYS A 91 -12.80 -0.71 -10.08
N PRO A 92 -12.58 -0.01 -11.21
CA PRO A 92 -11.64 1.10 -11.28
C PRO A 92 -11.79 2.06 -10.09
N GLY A 93 -10.67 2.49 -9.51
CA GLY A 93 -10.63 3.28 -8.27
C GLY A 93 -10.59 2.46 -6.98
N ASP A 94 -10.63 1.13 -7.04
CA ASP A 94 -10.38 0.28 -5.86
C ASP A 94 -9.00 0.56 -5.24
N ILE A 95 -8.98 0.76 -3.92
CA ILE A 95 -7.79 1.20 -3.19
C ILE A 95 -6.66 0.18 -3.25
N LEU A 96 -6.98 -1.11 -3.11
CA LEU A 96 -5.98 -2.17 -3.12
C LEU A 96 -5.37 -2.27 -4.51
N VAL A 97 -6.19 -2.29 -5.56
CA VAL A 97 -5.70 -2.35 -6.95
C VAL A 97 -4.93 -1.09 -7.33
N SER A 98 -5.38 0.08 -6.89
CA SER A 98 -4.66 1.34 -7.10
C SER A 98 -3.29 1.33 -6.45
N SER A 99 -3.17 0.74 -5.25
CA SER A 99 -1.90 0.58 -4.55
C SER A 99 -0.96 -0.38 -5.29
N ILE A 100 -1.51 -1.46 -5.85
CA ILE A 100 -0.77 -2.41 -6.71
C ILE A 100 -0.25 -1.72 -7.97
N VAL A 101 -1.05 -0.86 -8.62
CA VAL A 101 -0.59 -0.06 -9.76
C VAL A 101 0.55 0.89 -9.36
N SER A 102 0.50 1.46 -8.16
CA SER A 102 1.57 2.32 -7.64
C SER A 102 2.90 1.58 -7.49
N LEU A 103 2.88 0.24 -7.36
CA LEU A 103 4.09 -0.62 -7.33
C LEU A 103 4.66 -0.92 -8.73
N GLY A 104 4.09 -0.35 -9.79
CA GLY A 104 4.49 -0.64 -11.18
C GLY A 104 3.92 -1.96 -11.72
N ILE A 105 2.86 -2.49 -11.10
CA ILE A 105 2.19 -3.72 -11.54
C ILE A 105 0.98 -3.32 -12.39
N TYR A 106 1.09 -3.51 -13.71
CA TYR A 106 0.10 -3.00 -14.67
C TYR A 106 -0.71 -4.10 -15.36
N ASP A 107 -0.20 -5.34 -15.39
CA ASP A 107 -0.94 -6.49 -15.93
C ASP A 107 -2.04 -6.88 -14.95
N ILE A 108 -3.23 -6.30 -15.13
CA ILE A 108 -4.40 -6.52 -14.28
C ILE A 108 -5.48 -7.21 -15.12
N THR A 109 -5.72 -8.48 -14.82
CA THR A 109 -6.82 -9.26 -15.41
C THR A 109 -8.00 -9.21 -14.46
N ALA A 110 -9.03 -8.46 -14.83
CA ALA A 110 -10.23 -8.29 -14.02
C ALA A 110 -11.43 -8.99 -14.65
N GLY A 111 -12.29 -9.55 -13.81
CA GLY A 111 -13.44 -10.36 -14.20
C GLY A 111 -14.33 -10.69 -13.02
N ASP A 112 -15.43 -11.37 -13.29
CA ASP A 112 -16.41 -11.84 -12.32
C ASP A 112 -16.31 -13.37 -12.12
N LYS A 113 -17.29 -13.95 -11.44
CA LYS A 113 -17.39 -15.39 -11.20
C LYS A 113 -17.57 -16.23 -12.48
N ASP A 114 -18.10 -15.65 -13.55
CA ASP A 114 -18.42 -16.35 -14.80
C ASP A 114 -17.26 -16.25 -15.81
N THR A 115 -16.20 -15.54 -15.43
CA THR A 115 -14.99 -15.35 -16.23
C THR A 115 -14.21 -16.66 -16.35
N ASP A 116 -13.82 -17.01 -17.57
CA ASP A 116 -12.84 -18.06 -17.84
C ASP A 116 -11.43 -17.55 -17.49
N TRP A 117 -11.03 -17.78 -16.24
CA TRP A 117 -9.73 -17.32 -15.73
C TRP A 117 -8.54 -17.97 -16.45
N GLY A 118 -8.69 -19.19 -16.95
CA GLY A 118 -7.63 -19.87 -17.69
C GLY A 118 -7.30 -19.13 -18.99
N GLU A 119 -8.31 -18.92 -19.83
CA GLU A 119 -8.14 -18.21 -21.09
C GLU A 119 -7.80 -16.73 -20.89
N ALA A 120 -8.41 -16.06 -19.89
CA ALA A 120 -8.11 -14.66 -19.58
C ALA A 120 -6.65 -14.44 -19.19
N VAL A 121 -6.10 -15.30 -18.33
CA VAL A 121 -4.68 -15.26 -17.92
C VAL A 121 -3.78 -15.62 -19.10
N LYS A 122 -4.08 -16.70 -19.82
CA LYS A 122 -3.30 -17.12 -21.00
C LYS A 122 -3.19 -15.99 -22.03
N LYS A 123 -4.29 -15.31 -22.34
CA LYS A 123 -4.31 -14.15 -23.25
C LYS A 123 -3.45 -12.99 -22.72
N ALA A 124 -3.52 -12.70 -21.43
CA ALA A 124 -2.70 -11.67 -20.81
C ALA A 124 -1.20 -12.01 -20.91
N LEU A 125 -0.82 -13.26 -20.65
CA LEU A 125 0.57 -13.72 -20.71
C LEU A 125 1.14 -13.75 -22.14
N LEU A 126 0.33 -14.11 -23.14
CA LEU A 126 0.72 -14.06 -24.55
C LEU A 126 0.80 -12.63 -25.11
N SER A 127 0.16 -11.67 -24.45
CA SER A 127 0.24 -10.27 -24.82
C SER A 127 1.53 -9.64 -24.27
N PRO A 128 2.05 -8.57 -24.91
CA PRO A 128 3.13 -7.76 -24.33
C PRO A 128 2.76 -7.28 -22.92
N PRO A 129 3.75 -7.14 -22.00
CA PRO A 129 3.50 -6.62 -20.66
C PRO A 129 2.74 -5.29 -20.71
N ALA A 130 1.71 -5.16 -19.88
CA ALA A 130 0.90 -3.96 -19.88
C ALA A 130 1.71 -2.72 -19.45
N ALA A 131 1.41 -1.59 -20.08
CA ALA A 131 1.95 -0.29 -19.69
C ALA A 131 1.01 0.43 -18.72
N TYR A 132 1.53 1.46 -18.04
CA TYR A 132 0.74 2.29 -17.12
C TYR A 132 -0.57 2.82 -17.76
N THR A 133 -0.55 3.18 -19.05
CA THR A 133 -1.73 3.68 -19.77
C THR A 133 -2.90 2.69 -19.77
N GLN A 134 -2.64 1.39 -19.74
CA GLN A 134 -3.67 0.34 -19.67
C GLN A 134 -4.18 0.14 -18.24
N ALA A 135 -3.34 0.41 -17.23
CA ALA A 135 -3.68 0.28 -15.82
C ALA A 135 -4.22 1.58 -15.19
N ALA A 136 -4.07 2.73 -15.87
CA ALA A 136 -4.33 4.07 -15.32
C ALA A 136 -5.74 4.23 -14.73
N ARG A 137 -6.75 3.56 -15.30
CA ARG A 137 -8.12 3.55 -14.78
C ARG A 137 -8.21 3.07 -13.32
N TRP A 138 -7.30 2.19 -12.90
CA TRP A 138 -7.27 1.66 -11.54
C TRP A 138 -6.58 2.59 -10.54
N HIS A 139 -5.73 3.51 -11.01
CA HIS A 139 -4.84 4.30 -10.15
C HIS A 139 -5.50 5.50 -9.46
N THR A 140 -6.81 5.69 -9.63
CA THR A 140 -7.52 6.86 -9.08
C THR A 140 -7.77 6.77 -7.57
N GLY A 141 -7.81 5.56 -6.98
CA GLY A 141 -8.19 5.37 -5.57
C GLY A 141 -7.18 5.85 -4.53
N VAL A 142 -5.87 5.76 -4.82
CA VAL A 142 -4.80 6.19 -3.88
C VAL A 142 -4.63 7.72 -3.87
N LEU A 143 -4.93 8.38 -5.00
CA LEU A 143 -4.93 9.84 -5.10
C LEU A 143 -5.98 10.45 -4.16
N ASP A 144 -7.17 9.84 -4.08
CA ASP A 144 -8.25 10.30 -3.20
C ASP A 144 -7.88 10.14 -1.70
N ILE A 145 -7.18 9.08 -1.30
CA ILE A 145 -6.74 8.89 0.09
C ILE A 145 -5.65 9.90 0.47
N SER A 146 -4.70 10.18 -0.43
CA SER A 146 -3.64 11.15 -0.17
C SER A 146 -4.22 12.55 0.06
N LEU A 147 -5.22 12.92 -0.73
CA LEU A 147 -5.98 14.17 -0.54
C LEU A 147 -6.74 14.17 0.80
N GLN A 148 -7.39 13.07 1.18
CA GLN A 148 -8.07 12.97 2.48
C GLN A 148 -7.11 12.90 3.69
N ALA A 149 -5.91 12.36 3.53
CA ALA A 149 -4.88 12.33 4.57
C ALA A 149 -4.28 13.72 4.80
N GLU A 150 -4.15 14.53 3.75
CA GLU A 150 -3.80 15.96 3.87
C GLU A 150 -4.92 16.79 4.51
N GLU A 151 -6.19 16.46 4.25
CA GLU A 151 -7.32 17.08 4.96
C GLU A 151 -7.37 16.69 6.44
N LYS A 152 -7.14 15.43 6.79
CA LYS A 152 -7.08 14.98 8.20
C LYS A 152 -5.89 15.54 8.98
N ARG A 153 -4.80 15.95 8.30
CA ARG A 153 -3.68 16.69 8.94
C ARG A 153 -4.05 18.12 9.34
N LYS A 154 -5.19 18.66 8.88
CA LYS A 154 -5.65 20.01 9.23
C LYS A 154 -6.55 20.08 10.46
N GLU A 155 -7.07 18.96 10.97
CA GLU A 155 -7.80 18.96 12.25
C GLU A 155 -6.82 18.75 13.42
N PRO A 156 -6.60 19.74 14.28
CA PRO A 156 -5.75 19.54 15.46
C PRO A 156 -6.37 18.47 16.35
N SER A 157 -5.57 17.48 16.75
CA SER A 157 -6.04 16.44 17.67
C SER A 157 -6.52 17.08 18.97
N LYS A 158 -7.48 16.44 19.67
CA LYS A 158 -7.98 16.92 20.97
C LYS A 158 -6.86 17.16 21.99
N GLU A 159 -5.74 16.47 21.84
CA GLU A 159 -4.55 16.62 22.69
C GLU A 159 -3.80 17.92 22.38
N VAL A 160 -3.67 18.30 21.11
CA VAL A 160 -3.07 19.58 20.69
C VAL A 160 -3.87 20.76 21.23
N GLU A 161 -5.20 20.71 21.17
CA GLU A 161 -6.06 21.78 21.72
C GLU A 161 -6.00 21.86 23.26
N ARG A 162 -5.80 20.73 23.95
CA ARG A 162 -5.54 20.73 25.39
C ARG A 162 -4.18 21.36 25.72
N ALA A 163 -3.13 20.99 24.99
CA ALA A 163 -1.79 21.53 25.17
C ALA A 163 -1.76 23.05 24.93
N LYS A 164 -2.47 23.56 23.91
CA LYS A 164 -2.62 25.00 23.66
C LYS A 164 -3.23 25.72 24.86
N LYS A 165 -4.34 25.21 25.42
CA LYS A 165 -4.98 25.80 26.61
C LYS A 165 -4.09 25.76 27.85
N GLN A 166 -3.28 24.71 28.01
CA GLN A 166 -2.31 24.62 29.11
C GLN A 166 -1.24 25.70 28.97
N ILE A 167 -0.70 25.89 27.77
CA ILE A 167 0.27 26.95 27.47
C ILE A 167 -0.33 28.33 27.78
N GLU A 168 -1.55 28.61 27.30
CA GLU A 168 -2.24 29.88 27.61
C GLU A 168 -2.41 30.10 29.12
N GLY A 169 -2.72 29.03 29.87
CA GLY A 169 -2.82 29.05 31.32
C GLY A 169 -1.49 29.36 32.01
N ILE A 170 -0.38 28.78 31.54
CA ILE A 170 0.97 29.04 32.07
C ILE A 170 1.38 30.48 31.77
N VAL A 171 1.20 30.96 30.54
CA VAL A 171 1.55 32.35 30.20
C VAL A 171 0.73 33.36 31.01
N LYS A 172 -0.56 33.05 31.27
CA LYS A 172 -1.41 33.83 32.17
C LYS A 172 -0.93 33.82 33.62
N PHE A 173 -0.44 32.67 34.11
CA PHE A 173 0.16 32.57 35.43
C PHE A 173 1.43 33.44 35.54
N LEU A 174 2.24 33.48 34.47
CA LEU A 174 3.43 34.35 34.34
C LEU A 174 3.08 35.83 34.09
N GLY A 175 1.80 36.21 34.22
CA GLY A 175 1.36 37.61 34.21
C GLY A 175 0.99 38.19 32.84
N GLU A 176 1.01 37.42 31.75
CA GLU A 176 0.65 37.91 30.42
C GLU A 176 -0.57 37.21 29.81
N SER A 177 -1.37 37.95 29.05
CA SER A 177 -2.43 37.34 28.24
C SER A 177 -1.87 36.87 26.91
N TYR A 178 -2.08 35.60 26.57
CA TYR A 178 -1.59 35.00 25.34
C TYR A 178 -2.63 34.03 24.77
N ARG A 179 -2.72 33.98 23.43
CA ARG A 179 -3.56 33.04 22.70
C ARG A 179 -2.66 32.16 21.85
N CYS A 180 -2.65 30.85 22.13
CA CYS A 180 -1.73 29.90 21.54
C CYS A 180 -2.28 29.39 20.20
N THR A 181 -1.76 29.94 19.11
CA THR A 181 -2.08 29.49 17.74
C THR A 181 -1.27 28.27 17.33
N ASP A 182 -0.01 28.22 17.77
CA ASP A 182 0.97 27.17 17.49
C ASP A 182 1.71 26.77 18.79
N LEU A 183 2.00 25.48 18.95
CA LEU A 183 2.63 24.95 20.16
C LEU A 183 4.08 25.42 20.33
N ASN A 184 4.85 25.53 19.24
CA ASN A 184 6.25 25.94 19.32
C ASN A 184 6.35 27.43 19.67
N GLU A 185 5.48 28.24 19.05
CA GLU A 185 5.35 29.66 19.39
C GLU A 185 4.97 29.85 20.87
N GLY A 186 4.01 29.06 21.36
CA GLY A 186 3.58 29.07 22.74
C GLY A 186 4.66 28.68 23.76
N LEU A 187 5.46 27.65 23.44
CA LEU A 187 6.59 27.25 24.29
C LEU A 187 7.68 28.32 24.34
N LEU A 188 8.03 28.90 23.20
CA LEU A 188 9.01 29.98 23.13
C LEU A 188 8.56 31.20 23.95
N LYS A 189 7.25 31.50 23.94
CA LYS A 189 6.68 32.59 24.75
C LYS A 189 6.83 32.32 26.26
N ILE A 190 6.63 31.08 26.70
CA ILE A 190 6.85 30.69 28.10
C ILE A 190 8.34 30.85 28.47
N GLU A 191 9.24 30.36 27.63
CA GLU A 191 10.70 30.49 27.87
C GLU A 191 11.12 31.96 28.01
N GLN A 192 10.63 32.85 27.14
CA GLN A 192 10.92 34.28 27.22
C GLN A 192 10.46 34.91 28.55
N LEU A 193 9.29 34.51 29.04
CA LEU A 193 8.74 35.03 30.29
C LEU A 193 9.49 34.51 31.50
N LEU A 194 9.84 33.23 31.52
CA LEU A 194 10.65 32.64 32.59
C LEU A 194 12.03 33.28 32.66
N VAL A 195 12.69 33.51 31.52
CA VAL A 195 13.99 34.21 31.48
C VAL A 195 13.86 35.64 32.00
N LYS A 196 12.79 36.35 31.65
CA LYS A 196 12.51 37.69 32.16
C LYS A 196 12.33 37.68 33.67
N GLU A 197 11.54 36.75 34.21
CA GLU A 197 11.29 36.63 35.64
C GLU A 197 12.58 36.33 36.43
N VAL A 198 13.42 35.43 35.94
CA VAL A 198 14.72 35.10 36.56
C VAL A 198 15.72 36.26 36.51
N LEU A 199 15.73 37.06 35.44
CA LEU A 199 16.63 38.21 35.33
C LEU A 199 16.20 39.40 36.21
N TYR A 200 14.90 39.54 36.52
CA TYR A 200 14.41 40.59 37.42
C TYR A 200 14.67 40.29 38.92
N GLU A 201 14.99 39.05 39.30
CA GLU A 201 15.34 38.69 40.68
C GLU A 201 16.82 38.91 41.05
N GLN A 202 17.68 39.28 40.10
CA GLN A 202 19.12 39.50 40.35
C GLN A 202 19.51 40.96 40.65
N ASP A 203 18.57 41.90 40.60
CA ASP A 203 18.82 43.34 40.80
C ASP A 203 18.36 43.87 42.19
N TYR A 204 18.30 43.01 43.22
CA TYR A 204 18.07 43.41 44.63
C TYR A 204 19.21 43.03 45.56
#